data_AF-G3I7W4-F1
#
_entry.id   AF-G3I7W4-F1
#
_cell.length_a   1.000
_cell.length_b   1.000
_cell.length_c   1.000
_cell.angle_alpha   90.00
_cell.angle_beta   90.00
_cell.angle_gamma   90.00
#
_symmetry.space_group_name_H-M   'P 1'
#
loop_
_entity.id
_entity.type
_entity.pdbx_description
1 polymer ?
#
loop_
_entity_poly.entity_id
_entity_poly.type
_entity_poly.pdbx_seq_one_letter_code
_entity_poly.pdbx_strand_id
1 'polypeptide(L)'
;MKASLAALPPLHVAKLSVPPHEGPGGELIAGALYRKTSQLLETLNQLSTRTHVVDITRASPAAKSPSAQLMEQVAQLRSLSDTIEKLKDEVLKETVTQRPGATVPTDFATFPSSAFLRAKEEQQDDTVYMGKVTFSCAAGLGQRHRLVLTQEQLHQLHSRLIS
;
A
#
# COMPACT_ATOMS: atom_id res chain seq x y z
N MET A 1 11.43 39.95 -5.92
CA MET A 1 10.20 39.32 -6.48
C MET A 1 10.24 37.80 -6.42
N LYS A 2 11.32 37.13 -6.86
CA LYS A 2 11.43 35.65 -6.84
C LYS A 2 11.16 35.01 -5.47
N ALA A 3 11.66 35.59 -4.38
CA ALA A 3 11.46 35.06 -3.03
C ALA A 3 9.99 35.11 -2.54
N SER A 4 9.21 36.12 -2.95
CA SER A 4 7.81 36.24 -2.58
C SER A 4 6.95 35.16 -3.26
N LEU A 5 7.23 34.87 -4.53
CA LEU A 5 6.55 33.80 -5.25
C LEU A 5 6.99 32.41 -4.77
N ALA A 6 8.27 32.22 -4.46
CA ALA A 6 8.80 30.95 -3.95
C ALA A 6 8.33 30.61 -2.52
N ALA A 7 7.82 31.59 -1.77
CA ALA A 7 7.24 31.36 -0.45
C ALA A 7 5.82 30.78 -0.49
N LEU A 8 5.17 30.77 -1.66
CA LEU A 8 3.85 30.17 -1.84
C LEU A 8 3.97 28.66 -2.11
N PRO A 9 3.03 27.83 -1.63
CA PRO A 9 3.06 26.40 -1.88
C PRO A 9 2.91 26.09 -3.38
N PRO A 10 3.60 25.06 -3.90
CA PRO A 10 3.51 24.70 -5.31
C PRO A 10 2.12 24.16 -5.65
N LEU A 11 1.52 24.67 -6.74
CA LEU A 11 0.25 24.18 -7.25
C LEU A 11 0.50 23.05 -8.26
N HIS A 12 0.12 21.83 -7.89
CA HIS A 12 0.13 20.68 -8.79
C HIS A 12 -1.31 20.19 -9.00
N VAL A 13 -1.78 20.20 -10.25
CA VAL A 13 -3.13 19.72 -10.59
C VAL A 13 -3.15 18.19 -10.63
N ALA A 14 -4.20 17.59 -10.08
CA ALA A 14 -4.40 16.14 -10.17
C ALA A 14 -4.79 15.76 -11.60
N LYS A 15 -4.37 14.56 -12.05
CA LYS A 15 -4.85 13.98 -13.31
C LYS A 15 -6.33 13.61 -13.15
N LEU A 16 -7.23 14.44 -13.67
CA LEU A 16 -8.67 14.17 -13.67
C LEU A 16 -9.06 13.49 -14.99
N SER A 17 -9.60 12.28 -14.93
CA SER A 17 -10.20 11.59 -16.07
C SER A 17 -11.59 12.18 -16.36
N VAL A 18 -11.92 12.36 -17.64
CA VAL A 18 -13.24 12.85 -18.08
C VAL A 18 -14.20 11.65 -18.22
N PRO A 19 -15.45 11.72 -17.72
CA PRO A 19 -16.46 10.68 -17.98
C PRO A 19 -16.73 10.54 -19.50
N PRO A 20 -16.83 9.33 -20.10
CA PRO A 20 -17.01 8.00 -19.50
C PRO A 20 -15.69 7.22 -19.29
N HIS A 21 -14.53 7.89 -19.38
CA HIS A 21 -13.20 7.28 -19.22
C HIS A 21 -12.82 7.05 -17.75
N GLU A 22 -13.80 6.86 -16.86
CA GLU A 22 -13.65 6.31 -15.50
C GLU A 22 -13.47 4.79 -15.52
N GLY A 23 -12.97 4.23 -16.63
CA GLY A 23 -12.37 2.90 -16.62
C GLY A 23 -11.18 2.90 -15.65
N PRO A 24 -10.88 1.78 -14.97
CA PRO A 24 -9.89 1.80 -13.91
C PRO A 24 -8.55 2.25 -14.49
N GLY A 25 -7.91 3.22 -13.84
CA GLY A 25 -6.87 4.08 -14.41
C GLY A 25 -5.89 3.34 -15.33
N GLY A 26 -5.85 3.75 -16.61
CA GLY A 26 -5.08 3.08 -17.66
C GLY A 26 -3.60 2.87 -17.33
N GLU A 27 -2.96 3.80 -16.61
CA GLU A 27 -1.58 3.64 -16.14
C GLU A 27 -1.42 2.53 -15.08
N LEU A 28 -2.42 2.34 -14.21
CA LEU A 28 -2.40 1.30 -13.17
C LEU A 28 -2.62 -0.10 -13.75
N ILE A 29 -3.59 -0.26 -14.66
CA ILE A 29 -3.87 -1.56 -15.32
C ILE A 29 -2.78 -1.94 -16.34
N ALA A 30 -2.12 -0.95 -16.94
CA ALA A 30 -1.03 -1.18 -17.88
C ALA A 30 0.24 -1.73 -17.22
N GLY A 31 0.39 -1.59 -15.89
CA GLY A 31 1.53 -2.11 -15.16
C GLY A 31 1.66 -3.63 -15.28
N ALA A 32 2.78 -4.12 -15.82
CA ALA A 32 3.05 -5.56 -15.91
C ALA A 32 3.01 -6.24 -14.52
N LEU A 33 3.52 -5.55 -13.50
CA LEU A 33 3.46 -6.01 -12.10
C LEU A 33 2.02 -6.08 -11.58
N TYR A 34 1.17 -5.13 -11.94
CA TYR A 34 -0.24 -5.14 -11.55
C TYR A 34 -0.97 -6.35 -12.12
N ARG A 35 -0.74 -6.67 -13.41
CA ARG A 35 -1.32 -7.86 -14.05
C ARG A 35 -0.85 -9.16 -13.39
N LYS A 36 0.46 -9.29 -13.13
CA LYS A 36 1.01 -10.45 -12.40
C LYS A 36 0.38 -10.59 -11.01
N THR A 37 0.23 -9.48 -10.29
CA THR A 37 -0.36 -9.46 -8.94
C THR A 37 -1.83 -9.88 -8.99
N SER A 38 -2.60 -9.34 -9.93
CA SER A 38 -4.02 -9.68 -10.11
C SER A 38 -4.22 -11.16 -10.46
N GLN A 39 -3.41 -11.68 -11.39
CA GLN A 39 -3.44 -13.10 -11.76
C GLN A 39 -3.11 -14.01 -10.57
N LEU A 40 -2.07 -13.68 -9.78
CA LEU A 40 -1.72 -14.45 -8.59
C LEU A 40 -2.81 -14.37 -7.51
N LEU A 41 -3.40 -13.19 -7.31
CA LEU A 41 -4.51 -13.03 -6.36
C LEU A 41 -5.70 -13.91 -6.76
N GLU A 42 -6.02 -13.96 -8.05
CA GLU A 42 -7.09 -14.81 -8.57
C GLU A 42 -6.80 -16.30 -8.38
N THR A 43 -5.58 -16.76 -8.71
CA THR A 43 -5.20 -18.16 -8.51
C THR A 43 -5.20 -18.56 -7.03
N LEU A 44 -4.72 -17.70 -6.13
CA LEU A 44 -4.78 -17.92 -4.68
C LEU A 44 -6.22 -17.99 -4.17
N ASN A 45 -7.10 -17.11 -4.66
CA ASN A 45 -8.50 -17.11 -4.27
C ASN A 45 -9.22 -18.39 -4.75
N GLN A 46 -8.91 -18.83 -5.98
CA GLN A 46 -9.41 -20.11 -6.50
C GLN A 46 -8.88 -21.31 -5.70
N LEU A 47 -7.63 -21.28 -5.25
CA LEU A 47 -7.06 -22.36 -4.43
C LEU A 47 -7.70 -22.36 -3.03
N SER A 48 -7.82 -21.19 -2.40
CA SER A 48 -8.46 -21.02 -1.08
C SER A 48 -9.89 -21.57 -1.06
N THR A 49 -10.67 -21.27 -2.10
CA THR A 49 -12.07 -21.74 -2.24
C THR A 49 -12.19 -23.22 -2.62
N ARG A 50 -11.18 -23.83 -3.22
CA ARG A 50 -11.18 -25.24 -3.67
C ARG A 50 -10.45 -26.20 -2.72
N THR A 51 -10.15 -25.78 -1.49
CA THR A 51 -9.55 -26.65 -0.48
C THR A 51 -10.56 -27.72 -0.02
N HIS A 52 -10.27 -28.98 -0.32
CA HIS A 52 -11.10 -30.13 0.07
C HIS A 52 -10.24 -31.21 0.71
N VAL A 53 -10.89 -32.03 1.55
CA VAL A 53 -10.24 -33.18 2.20
C VAL A 53 -9.81 -34.19 1.15
N VAL A 54 -8.60 -34.72 1.30
CA VAL A 54 -8.05 -35.77 0.42
C VAL A 54 -8.85 -37.06 0.63
N ASP A 55 -9.40 -37.60 -0.45
CA ASP A 55 -10.14 -38.86 -0.42
C ASP A 55 -9.20 -40.07 -0.29
N ILE A 56 -9.44 -40.90 0.71
CA ILE A 56 -8.67 -42.12 1.00
C ILE A 56 -9.31 -43.39 0.44
N THR A 57 -10.51 -43.31 -0.12
CA THR A 57 -11.31 -44.47 -0.57
C THR A 57 -10.73 -45.14 -1.82
N ARG A 58 -9.74 -44.53 -2.49
CA ARG A 58 -9.11 -45.01 -3.74
C ARG A 58 -10.12 -45.31 -4.86
N ALA A 59 -11.31 -44.71 -4.83
CA ALA A 59 -12.36 -44.93 -5.82
C ALA A 59 -11.99 -44.41 -7.23
N SER A 60 -11.04 -43.46 -7.30
CA SER A 60 -10.53 -42.90 -8.54
C SER A 60 -9.15 -43.46 -8.89
N PRO A 61 -8.93 -44.04 -10.08
CA PRO A 61 -7.61 -44.48 -10.53
C PRO A 61 -6.65 -43.32 -10.84
N ALA A 62 -7.16 -42.09 -10.88
CA ALA A 62 -6.36 -40.87 -11.04
C ALA A 62 -5.82 -40.33 -9.70
N ALA A 63 -6.33 -40.82 -8.57
CA ALA A 63 -5.85 -40.41 -7.25
C ALA A 63 -4.48 -41.07 -6.98
N LYS A 64 -3.43 -40.26 -6.97
CA LYS A 64 -2.12 -40.64 -6.41
C LYS A 64 -2.28 -41.10 -4.96
N SER A 65 -1.23 -41.63 -4.32
CA SER A 65 -1.30 -41.96 -2.90
C SER A 65 -1.81 -40.75 -2.09
N PRO A 66 -2.66 -40.94 -1.06
CA PRO A 66 -3.22 -39.81 -0.29
C PRO A 66 -2.14 -38.88 0.27
N SER A 67 -0.99 -39.44 0.66
CA SER A 67 0.19 -38.68 1.07
C SER A 67 0.80 -37.85 -0.06
N ALA A 68 0.86 -38.38 -1.29
CA ALA A 68 1.35 -37.63 -2.45
C ALA A 68 0.40 -36.48 -2.84
N GLN A 69 -0.91 -36.68 -2.75
CA GLN A 69 -1.89 -35.62 -3.03
C GLN A 69 -1.78 -34.46 -2.02
N LEU A 70 -1.60 -34.77 -0.73
CA LEU A 70 -1.36 -33.76 0.29
C LEU A 70 -0.02 -33.03 0.07
N MET A 71 1.04 -33.77 -0.25
CA MET A 71 2.35 -33.16 -0.57
C MET A 71 2.28 -32.26 -1.81
N GLU A 72 1.49 -32.63 -2.83
CA GLU A 72 1.29 -31.81 -4.02
C GLU A 72 0.62 -30.47 -3.68
N GLN A 73 -0.41 -30.47 -2.82
CA GLN A 73 -1.03 -29.24 -2.35
C GLN A 73 -0.05 -28.35 -1.58
N VAL A 74 0.76 -28.93 -0.68
CA VAL A 74 1.78 -28.19 0.08
C VAL A 74 2.87 -27.64 -0.84
N ALA A 75 3.34 -28.43 -1.81
CA ALA A 75 4.34 -28.01 -2.78
C ALA A 75 3.84 -26.86 -3.68
N GLN A 76 2.57 -26.93 -4.10
CA GLN A 76 1.93 -25.84 -4.85
C GLN A 76 1.85 -24.56 -4.01
N LEU A 77 1.41 -24.64 -2.74
CA LEU A 77 1.38 -23.48 -1.84
C LEU A 77 2.77 -22.91 -1.58
N ARG A 78 3.79 -23.76 -1.42
CA ARG A 78 5.17 -23.32 -1.24
C ARG A 78 5.69 -22.59 -2.46
N SER A 79 5.46 -23.13 -3.66
CA SER A 79 5.85 -22.48 -4.91
C SER A 79 5.15 -21.12 -5.10
N LEU A 80 3.86 -21.02 -4.74
CA LEU A 80 3.14 -19.75 -4.76
C LEU A 80 3.72 -18.75 -3.74
N SER A 81 4.04 -19.18 -2.53
CA SER A 81 4.71 -18.34 -1.53
C SER A 81 6.03 -17.76 -2.05
N ASP A 82 6.88 -18.60 -2.66
CA ASP A 82 8.19 -18.17 -3.17
C ASP A 82 8.03 -17.18 -4.35
N THR A 83 6.97 -17.31 -5.16
CA THR A 83 6.68 -16.36 -6.25
C THR A 83 6.12 -15.03 -5.73
N ILE A 84 5.30 -15.05 -4.68
CA ILE A 84 4.79 -13.84 -4.02
C ILE A 84 5.94 -13.07 -3.35
N GLU A 85 6.89 -13.74 -2.72
CA GLU A 85 8.05 -13.10 -2.10
C GLU A 85 8.88 -12.34 -3.14
N LYS A 86 9.17 -12.97 -4.29
CA LYS A 86 9.85 -12.32 -5.41
C LYS A 86 9.06 -11.13 -5.95
N LEU A 87 7.74 -11.29 -6.10
CA LEU A 87 6.88 -10.21 -6.59
C LEU A 87 6.81 -9.04 -5.61
N LYS A 88 6.79 -9.29 -4.30
CA LYS A 88 6.86 -8.26 -3.27
C LYS A 88 8.13 -7.42 -3.42
N ASP A 89 9.27 -8.07 -3.67
CA ASP A 89 10.54 -7.38 -3.85
C ASP A 89 10.59 -6.59 -5.17
N GLU A 90 10.02 -7.13 -6.26
CA GLU A 90 9.86 -6.39 -7.53
C GLU A 90 8.95 -5.17 -7.37
N VAL A 91 7.82 -5.32 -6.68
CA VAL A 91 6.89 -4.22 -6.40
C VAL A 91 7.56 -3.14 -5.55
N LEU A 92 8.33 -3.53 -4.52
CA LEU A 92 9.08 -2.56 -3.72
C LEU A 92 10.07 -1.77 -4.59
N LYS A 93 10.84 -2.44 -5.44
CA LYS A 93 11.80 -1.78 -6.35
C LYS A 93 11.12 -0.84 -7.33
N GLU A 94 9.99 -1.24 -7.91
CA GLU A 94 9.21 -0.38 -8.80
C GLU A 94 8.69 0.86 -8.06
N THR A 95 8.10 0.69 -6.87
CA THR A 95 7.55 1.83 -6.10
C THR A 95 8.61 2.86 -5.70
N VAL A 96 9.84 2.41 -5.42
CA VAL A 96 10.99 3.29 -5.14
C VAL A 96 11.43 4.04 -6.40
N THR A 97 11.38 3.38 -7.56
CA THR A 97 11.78 3.97 -8.85
C THR A 97 10.77 5.01 -9.34
N GLN A 98 9.48 4.78 -9.09
CA GLN A 98 8.39 5.71 -9.46
C GLN A 98 8.38 6.99 -8.60
N ARG A 99 8.95 6.97 -7.39
CA ARG A 99 8.95 8.14 -6.49
C ARG A 99 10.28 8.90 -6.57
N PRO A 100 10.28 10.15 -7.06
CA PRO A 100 11.49 10.97 -7.10
C PRO A 100 12.10 11.13 -5.70
N GLY A 101 13.41 10.87 -5.58
CA GLY A 101 14.16 11.01 -4.32
C GLY A 101 13.96 9.88 -3.30
N ALA A 102 13.20 8.82 -3.63
CA ALA A 102 13.03 7.67 -2.73
C ALA A 102 14.19 6.66 -2.79
N THR A 103 15.06 6.73 -3.79
CA THR A 103 16.21 5.83 -3.97
C THR A 103 17.51 6.46 -3.47
N VAL A 104 18.39 5.63 -2.91
CA VAL A 104 19.79 6.00 -2.63
C VAL A 104 20.59 5.94 -3.94
N PRO A 105 21.51 6.88 -4.21
CA PRO A 105 22.39 6.81 -5.38
C PRO A 105 23.45 5.71 -5.16
N THR A 106 23.30 4.59 -5.85
CA THR A 106 24.19 3.42 -5.77
C THR A 106 24.42 2.82 -7.15
N ASP A 107 25.61 2.28 -7.40
CA ASP A 107 26.02 1.84 -8.75
C ASP A 107 25.44 0.49 -9.20
N PHE A 108 25.08 -0.39 -8.26
CA PHE A 108 24.76 -1.80 -8.57
C PHE A 108 23.27 -2.14 -8.56
N ALA A 109 22.49 -1.55 -7.66
CA ALA A 109 21.09 -1.91 -7.46
C ALA A 109 20.29 -0.75 -6.87
N THR A 110 18.96 -0.83 -6.99
CA THR A 110 18.02 0.11 -6.38
C THR A 110 17.82 -0.22 -4.91
N PHE A 111 18.18 0.72 -4.03
CA PHE A 111 17.94 0.61 -2.59
C PHE A 111 17.03 1.74 -2.11
N PRO A 112 15.99 1.42 -1.30
CA PRO A 112 15.13 2.43 -0.72
C PRO A 112 15.89 3.30 0.30
N SER A 113 15.59 4.60 0.30
CA SER A 113 16.05 5.53 1.31
C SER A 113 15.41 5.24 2.67
N SER A 114 16.15 5.42 3.76
CA SER A 114 15.65 5.24 5.13
C SER A 114 14.50 6.20 5.47
N ALA A 115 14.48 7.40 4.88
CA ALA A 115 13.38 8.34 5.04
C ALA A 115 12.11 7.83 4.33
N PHE A 116 12.26 7.18 3.17
CA PHE A 116 11.13 6.62 2.43
C PHE A 116 10.51 5.44 3.18
N LEU A 117 11.32 4.54 3.77
CA LEU A 117 10.81 3.42 4.55
C LEU A 117 10.03 3.88 5.79
N ARG A 118 10.56 4.85 6.55
CA ARG A 118 9.87 5.43 7.71
C ARG A 118 8.57 6.13 7.32
N ALA A 119 8.59 6.90 6.23
CA ALA A 119 7.38 7.55 5.72
C ALA A 119 6.33 6.53 5.25
N LYS A 120 6.75 5.36 4.72
CA LYS A 120 5.84 4.29 4.32
C LYS A 120 5.22 3.56 5.51
N GLU A 121 5.97 3.39 6.58
CA GLU A 121 5.48 2.86 7.85
C GLU A 121 4.45 3.83 8.46
N GLU A 122 4.76 5.12 8.55
CA GLU A 122 3.82 6.15 9.03
C GLU A 122 2.56 6.24 8.15
N GLN A 123 2.69 6.03 6.84
CA GLN A 123 1.55 6.00 5.92
C GLN A 123 0.57 4.85 6.22
N GLN A 124 1.01 3.73 6.83
CA GLN A 124 0.10 2.63 7.20
C GLN A 124 -0.81 3.03 8.37
N ASP A 125 -0.29 3.82 9.31
CA ASP A 125 -1.04 4.34 10.46
C ASP A 125 -1.81 5.65 10.14
N ASP A 126 -1.72 6.13 8.90
CA ASP A 126 -2.33 7.34 8.31
C ASP A 126 -1.93 8.66 8.98
N THR A 127 -2.21 8.81 10.28
CA THR A 127 -1.87 10.01 11.05
C THR A 127 -1.58 9.68 12.52
N VAL A 128 -0.39 10.06 13.00
CA VAL A 128 0.02 9.88 14.40
C VAL A 128 -0.75 10.87 15.30
N TYR A 129 -1.35 10.36 16.39
CA TYR A 129 -2.01 11.23 17.38
C TYR A 129 -0.97 12.03 18.16
N MET A 130 -1.12 13.35 18.13
CA MET A 130 -0.16 14.26 18.73
C MET A 130 -0.69 15.00 19.97
N GLY A 131 -1.99 15.27 20.07
CA GLY A 131 -2.54 16.00 21.22
C GLY A 131 -4.02 16.32 21.16
N LYS A 132 -4.50 17.05 22.17
CA LYS A 132 -5.90 17.49 22.31
C LYS A 132 -5.97 18.95 22.72
N VAL A 133 -6.73 19.74 21.97
CA VAL A 133 -7.12 21.11 22.34
C VAL A 133 -8.56 21.08 22.80
N THR A 134 -8.85 21.71 23.93
CA THR A 134 -10.21 21.75 24.50
C THR A 134 -10.74 23.18 24.39
N PHE A 135 -11.97 23.32 23.89
CA PHE A 135 -12.68 24.59 23.83
C PHE A 135 -13.76 24.63 24.91
N SER A 136 -14.10 25.84 25.37
CA SER A 136 -15.24 26.04 26.28
C SER A 136 -16.54 25.81 25.52
N CYS A 137 -17.14 24.64 25.71
CA CYS A 137 -18.45 24.31 25.15
C CYS A 137 -19.52 24.34 26.25
N ALA A 138 -20.70 24.88 25.94
CA ALA A 138 -21.88 24.76 26.78
C ALA A 138 -22.32 23.27 26.89
N ALA A 139 -23.01 22.93 27.98
CA ALA A 139 -23.43 21.56 28.26
C ALA A 139 -24.25 20.98 27.09
N GLY A 140 -23.83 19.84 26.55
CA GLY A 140 -24.49 19.13 25.43
C GLY A 140 -23.89 19.35 24.04
N LEU A 141 -22.94 20.29 23.86
CA LEU A 141 -22.31 20.60 22.56
C LEU A 141 -20.89 20.03 22.39
N GLY A 142 -20.54 18.98 23.14
CA GLY A 142 -19.22 18.35 23.06
C GLY A 142 -19.02 17.61 21.73
N GLN A 143 -18.43 18.26 20.72
CA GLN A 143 -18.05 17.62 19.47
C GLN A 143 -16.56 17.27 19.47
N ARG A 144 -16.24 15.99 19.21
CA ARG A 144 -14.87 15.54 19.02
C ARG A 144 -14.54 15.58 17.53
N HIS A 145 -13.65 16.49 17.15
CA HIS A 145 -13.14 16.58 15.79
C HIS A 145 -11.76 15.96 15.70
N ARG A 146 -11.54 15.06 14.73
CA ARG A 146 -10.21 14.60 14.34
C ARG A 146 -9.67 15.56 13.30
N LEU A 147 -8.82 16.49 13.75
CA LEU A 147 -8.18 17.47 12.89
C LEU A 147 -6.81 16.96 12.46
N VAL A 148 -6.54 16.97 11.16
CA VAL A 148 -5.22 16.64 10.59
C VAL A 148 -4.57 17.94 10.14
N LEU A 149 -3.40 18.24 10.69
CA LEU A 149 -2.64 19.45 10.40
C LEU A 149 -1.25 19.08 9.89
N THR A 150 -0.72 19.92 8.99
CA THR A 150 0.70 19.85 8.63
C THR A 150 1.58 20.42 9.74
N GLN A 151 2.88 20.09 9.72
CA GLN A 151 3.84 20.64 10.68
C GLN A 151 3.83 22.18 10.68
N GLU A 152 3.71 22.83 9.53
CA GLU A 152 3.68 24.30 9.44
C GLU A 152 2.42 24.89 10.09
N GLN A 153 1.25 24.32 9.80
CA GLN A 153 -0.02 24.75 10.38
C GLN A 153 -0.04 24.57 11.90
N LEU A 154 0.59 23.51 12.39
CA LEU A 154 0.72 23.26 13.82
C LEU A 154 1.60 24.30 14.52
N HIS A 155 2.74 24.70 13.93
CA HIS A 155 3.58 25.76 14.50
C HIS A 155 2.84 27.10 14.55
N GLN A 156 2.03 27.39 13.52
CA GLN A 156 1.18 28.58 13.52
C GLN A 156 0.11 28.50 14.62
N LEU A 157 -0.55 27.37 14.81
CA LEU A 157 -1.53 27.19 15.88
C LEU A 157 -0.87 27.34 17.26
N HIS A 158 0.29 26.71 17.47
CA HIS A 158 1.02 26.77 18.73
C HIS A 158 1.48 28.19 19.06
N SER A 159 2.00 28.94 18.08
CA SER A 159 2.37 30.36 18.30
C SER A 159 1.17 31.24 18.63
N ARG A 160 -0.03 30.91 18.13
CA ARG A 160 -1.29 31.63 18.46
C ARG A 160 -1.90 31.24 19.79
N LEU A 161 -1.65 30.03 20.29
CA LEU A 161 -2.16 29.56 21.58
C LEU A 161 -1.30 30.01 22.77
N ILE A 162 -0.03 30.32 22.54
CA ILE A 162 0.92 30.76 23.58
C ILE A 162 1.05 32.28 23.67
N SER A 163 0.79 33.01 22.59
CA SER A 163 0.78 34.47 22.58
C SER A 163 -0.47 35.05 23.24
#